data_AF-A0A9W9YVU7-F1
#
_entry.id   AF-A0A9W9YVU7-F1
#
_cell.length_a   1.000
_cell.length_b   1.000
_cell.length_c   1.000
_cell.angle_alpha   90.00
_cell.angle_beta   90.00
_cell.angle_gamma   90.00
#
_symmetry.space_group_name_H-M   'P 1'
#
loop_
_entity.id
_entity.type
_entity.pdbx_description
1 polymer ?
#
loop_
_entity_poly.entity_id
_entity_poly.type
_entity_poly.pdbx_seq_one_letter_code
_entity_poly.pdbx_strand_id
1 'polypeptide(L)'
;MFLRPYTDGLEIRTDDQRLADTSSDDDRINGKEIDNPKIELLFHETTKNFDKLPIQYRGFCGWSLVVYDRLLVPSNPANGVLRYKDNYYAFCDKQAAYEFANAPDSYINGVAEAAKKSPELIQLLELHTQFASITPYAQGKEPGRMIEAPVTKCDSGTQTDTHFMEKNIVKSYEWNEWELRRKALKLANLRTKLTHSVQTNLSNFRRDNDSQVYLPKDADTQTKREASTNVPKPSTFVAGLRGCNSTKTTMNVVDLTLDVDQT
;
A
#
# COMPACT_ATOMS: atom_id res chain seq x y z
N MET A 1 -18.55 2.39 -13.11
CA MET A 1 -19.89 2.45 -13.74
C MET A 1 -21.03 2.16 -12.75
N PHE A 2 -20.85 2.32 -11.43
CA PHE A 2 -21.82 1.88 -10.41
C PHE A 2 -22.63 3.01 -9.75
N LEU A 3 -22.28 4.28 -9.97
CA LEU A 3 -22.96 5.43 -9.33
C LEU A 3 -23.99 6.13 -10.23
N ARG A 4 -24.02 5.82 -11.54
CA ARG A 4 -24.92 6.44 -12.52
C ARG A 4 -26.41 6.48 -12.10
N PRO A 5 -27.03 5.39 -11.62
CA PRO A 5 -28.45 5.43 -11.25
C PRO A 5 -28.76 6.33 -10.04
N TYR A 6 -27.76 6.71 -9.24
CA TYR A 6 -27.92 7.60 -8.09
C TYR A 6 -27.57 9.07 -8.39
N THR A 7 -26.93 9.32 -9.53
CA THR A 7 -26.56 10.68 -9.97
C THR A 7 -27.47 11.21 -11.08
N ASP A 8 -28.36 10.39 -11.61
CA ASP A 8 -29.28 10.80 -12.67
C ASP A 8 -30.26 11.88 -12.15
N GLY A 9 -30.11 13.10 -12.67
CA GLY A 9 -30.93 14.27 -12.32
C GLY A 9 -30.31 15.21 -11.27
N LEU A 10 -29.13 14.90 -10.74
CA LEU A 10 -28.40 15.79 -9.83
C LEU A 10 -27.28 16.53 -10.59
N GLU A 11 -27.20 17.84 -10.37
CA GLU A 11 -26.08 18.65 -10.87
C GLU A 11 -24.84 18.32 -10.04
N ILE A 12 -23.94 17.51 -10.60
CA ILE A 12 -22.69 17.11 -9.93
C ILE A 12 -21.77 18.32 -9.91
N ARG A 13 -21.66 18.97 -8.76
CA ARG A 13 -20.70 20.06 -8.55
C ARG A 13 -19.30 19.52 -8.33
N THR A 14 -18.31 20.20 -8.90
CA THR A 14 -16.90 19.94 -8.59
C THR A 14 -16.51 20.60 -7.28
N ASP A 15 -15.43 20.13 -6.65
CA ASP A 15 -14.93 20.73 -5.40
C ASP A 15 -14.54 22.21 -5.60
N ASP A 16 -14.02 22.58 -6.77
CA ASP A 16 -13.70 23.97 -7.10
C ASP A 16 -14.95 24.86 -7.13
N GLN A 17 -16.06 24.35 -7.67
CA GLN A 17 -17.34 25.06 -7.69
C GLN A 17 -17.90 25.22 -6.26
N ARG A 18 -17.77 24.18 -5.42
CA ARG A 18 -18.17 24.22 -4.01
C ARG A 18 -17.35 25.24 -3.21
N LEU A 19 -16.04 25.33 -3.46
CA LEU A 19 -15.16 26.30 -2.82
C LEU A 19 -15.46 27.74 -3.28
N ALA A 20 -15.81 27.93 -4.55
CA ALA A 20 -16.23 29.23 -5.07
C ALA A 20 -17.54 29.71 -4.41
N ASP A 21 -18.53 28.83 -4.26
CA ASP A 21 -19.81 29.16 -3.62
C ASP A 21 -19.62 29.57 -2.15
N THR A 22 -18.81 28.79 -1.42
CA THR A 22 -18.53 29.02 0.01
C THR A 22 -17.57 30.18 0.28
N SER A 23 -16.91 30.74 -0.74
CA SER A 23 -16.03 31.91 -0.61
C SER A 23 -16.77 33.25 -0.56
N SER A 24 -18.10 33.22 -0.64
CA SER A 24 -18.95 34.41 -0.52
C SER A 24 -18.96 34.96 0.92
N ASP A 25 -19.08 36.29 1.07
CA ASP A 25 -19.00 36.98 2.37
C ASP A 25 -20.08 36.52 3.37
N ASP A 26 -21.20 35.97 2.88
CA ASP A 26 -22.27 35.39 3.69
C ASP A 26 -21.85 34.12 4.45
N ASP A 27 -20.83 33.40 3.97
CA ASP A 27 -20.31 32.17 4.58
C ASP A 27 -19.05 32.38 5.44
N ARG A 28 -18.68 33.65 5.63
CA ARG A 28 -17.62 34.06 6.56
C ARG A 28 -18.03 33.80 8.01
N ILE A 29 -17.11 33.25 8.80
CA ILE A 29 -17.35 32.91 10.21
C ILE A 29 -17.51 34.20 11.02
N ASN A 30 -18.60 34.32 11.79
CA ASN A 30 -18.80 35.46 12.69
C ASN A 30 -18.15 35.19 14.04
N GLY A 31 -17.12 35.96 14.38
CA GLY A 31 -16.45 35.86 15.68
C GLY A 31 -17.35 36.17 16.90
N LYS A 32 -18.54 36.74 16.69
CA LYS A 32 -19.53 37.01 17.75
C LYS A 32 -20.30 35.77 18.20
N GLU A 33 -20.38 34.73 17.36
CA GLU A 33 -21.08 33.47 17.67
C GLU A 33 -20.16 32.45 18.35
N ILE A 34 -18.88 32.81 18.57
CA ILE A 34 -17.90 31.98 19.25
C ILE A 34 -17.83 32.40 20.72
N ASP A 35 -18.47 31.61 21.60
CA ASP A 35 -18.54 31.87 23.04
C ASP A 35 -17.24 31.50 23.80
N ASN A 36 -16.20 31.01 23.10
CA ASN A 36 -15.00 30.48 23.72
C ASN A 36 -13.82 31.49 23.66
N PRO A 37 -13.38 32.05 24.80
CA PRO A 37 -12.32 33.07 24.83
C PRO A 37 -10.92 32.52 24.48
N LYS A 38 -10.77 31.19 24.38
CA LYS A 38 -9.50 30.54 24.03
C LYS A 38 -9.29 30.40 22.52
N ILE A 39 -10.29 30.76 21.71
CA ILE A 39 -10.27 30.61 20.27
C ILE A 39 -10.10 31.99 19.64
N GLU A 40 -9.06 32.13 18.82
CA GLU A 40 -8.84 33.35 18.03
C GLU A 40 -9.25 33.08 16.58
N LEU A 41 -10.07 33.95 16.01
CA LEU A 41 -10.48 33.88 14.61
C LEU A 41 -9.55 34.74 13.75
N LEU A 42 -8.99 34.14 12.70
CA LEU A 42 -8.04 34.77 11.79
C LEU A 42 -8.61 34.82 10.37
N PHE A 43 -8.40 35.95 9.71
CA PHE A 43 -8.78 36.17 8.31
C PHE A 43 -7.58 36.62 7.49
N HIS A 44 -7.71 36.49 6.16
CA HIS A 44 -6.73 36.98 5.19
C HIS A 44 -6.40 38.47 5.35
N GLU A 45 -7.37 39.28 5.78
CA GLU A 45 -7.20 40.72 6.05
C GLU A 45 -6.43 41.02 7.34
N THR A 46 -6.58 40.17 8.35
CA THR A 46 -6.12 40.46 9.72
C THR A 46 -4.69 39.96 9.97
N THR A 47 -4.24 38.95 9.23
CA THR A 47 -2.98 38.26 9.51
C THR A 47 -1.96 38.42 8.39
N LYS A 48 -0.75 38.91 8.72
CA LYS A 48 0.38 38.94 7.79
C LYS A 48 0.88 37.50 7.54
N ASN A 49 1.10 37.12 6.28
CA ASN A 49 1.48 35.77 5.83
C ASN A 49 0.41 34.67 6.01
N PHE A 50 -0.86 34.99 5.75
CA PHE A 50 -1.96 34.02 5.82
C PHE A 50 -1.73 32.77 4.95
N ASP A 51 -1.17 32.94 3.75
CA ASP A 51 -0.91 31.84 2.80
C ASP A 51 0.15 30.83 3.28
N LYS A 52 0.94 31.19 4.30
CA LYS A 52 2.00 30.34 4.86
C LYS A 52 1.63 29.74 6.22
N LEU A 53 0.39 29.93 6.67
CA LEU A 53 -0.05 29.37 7.95
C LEU A 53 -0.08 27.84 7.87
N PRO A 54 0.50 27.12 8.84
CA PRO A 54 0.45 25.67 8.89
C PRO A 54 -0.96 25.24 9.34
N ILE A 55 -1.87 25.09 8.37
CA ILE A 55 -3.22 24.59 8.62
C ILE A 55 -3.12 23.11 8.98
N GLN A 56 -3.74 22.75 10.10
CA GLN A 56 -3.77 21.36 10.55
C GLN A 56 -4.55 20.46 9.60
N TYR A 57 -4.28 19.16 9.71
CA TYR A 57 -4.93 18.13 8.90
C TYR A 57 -4.74 18.36 7.40
N ARG A 58 -3.63 18.99 6.98
CA ARG A 58 -3.33 19.31 5.58
C ARG A 58 -4.43 20.12 4.87
N GLY A 59 -5.23 20.89 5.61
CA GLY A 59 -6.34 21.68 5.05
C GLY A 59 -7.64 20.91 4.87
N PHE A 60 -7.81 19.76 5.53
CA PHE A 60 -9.10 19.08 5.64
C PHE A 60 -9.90 19.56 6.85
N CYS A 61 -11.24 19.51 6.74
CA CYS A 61 -12.14 19.88 7.83
C CYS A 61 -12.15 18.83 8.94
N GLY A 62 -11.58 19.15 10.11
CA GLY A 62 -11.52 18.24 11.26
C GLY A 62 -12.88 17.84 11.83
N TRP A 63 -13.89 18.71 11.75
CA TRP A 63 -15.26 18.43 12.19
C TRP A 63 -15.93 17.35 11.32
N SER A 64 -15.77 17.46 9.99
CA SER A 64 -16.39 16.52 9.04
C SER A 64 -15.92 15.08 9.21
N LEU A 65 -14.65 14.91 9.61
CA LEU A 65 -14.04 13.61 9.89
C LEU A 65 -14.71 12.89 11.07
N VAL A 66 -15.19 13.65 12.06
CA VAL A 66 -15.80 13.07 13.27
C VAL A 66 -17.29 12.84 13.06
N VAL A 67 -18.00 13.81 12.48
CA VAL A 67 -19.46 13.77 12.33
C VAL A 67 -19.92 12.76 11.26
N TYR A 68 -19.22 12.71 10.13
CA TYR A 68 -19.58 11.84 9.00
C TYR A 68 -18.72 10.56 8.92
N ASP A 69 -18.17 10.12 10.05
CA ASP A 69 -17.37 8.89 10.20
C ASP A 69 -16.24 8.73 9.14
N ARG A 70 -15.19 9.54 9.27
CA ARG A 70 -13.98 9.57 8.41
C ARG A 70 -14.19 10.15 7.01
N LEU A 71 -15.23 10.98 6.80
CA LEU A 71 -15.39 11.71 5.55
C LEU A 71 -14.36 12.84 5.45
N LEU A 72 -13.59 12.84 4.36
CA LEU A 72 -12.61 13.87 4.06
C LEU A 72 -13.26 14.93 3.17
N VAL A 73 -13.45 16.13 3.73
CA VAL A 73 -13.95 17.29 2.97
C VAL A 73 -12.87 18.38 2.99
N PRO A 74 -12.46 18.92 1.83
CA PRO A 74 -11.51 20.03 1.79
C PRO A 74 -12.12 21.26 2.47
N SER A 75 -11.34 21.87 3.36
CA SER A 75 -11.74 23.10 4.03
C SER A 75 -11.57 24.32 3.12
N ASN A 76 -12.27 25.40 3.44
CA ASN A 76 -12.11 26.70 2.78
C ASN A 76 -11.48 27.71 3.75
N PRO A 77 -10.17 28.00 3.66
CA PRO A 77 -9.50 28.96 4.53
C PRO A 77 -10.01 30.40 4.36
N ALA A 78 -10.67 30.74 3.23
CA ALA A 78 -11.21 32.06 2.99
C ALA A 78 -12.30 32.43 4.01
N ASN A 79 -13.05 31.44 4.49
CA ASN A 79 -14.18 31.62 5.41
C ASN A 79 -13.72 32.00 6.83
N GLY A 80 -12.46 31.76 7.14
CA GLY A 80 -11.82 32.04 8.42
C GLY A 80 -11.13 30.81 9.00
N VAL A 81 -10.01 31.05 9.67
CA VAL A 81 -9.20 30.03 10.33
C VAL A 81 -9.29 30.22 11.84
N LEU A 82 -9.62 29.16 12.58
CA LEU A 82 -9.64 29.17 14.03
C LEU A 82 -8.29 28.76 14.58
N ARG A 83 -7.72 29.58 15.47
CA ARG A 83 -6.53 29.23 16.25
C ARG A 83 -6.95 28.71 17.62
N TYR A 84 -6.51 27.50 17.95
CA TYR A 84 -6.74 26.88 19.25
C TYR A 84 -5.49 26.08 19.68
N LYS A 85 -4.98 26.33 20.90
CA LYS A 85 -3.76 25.69 21.44
C LYS A 85 -2.57 25.73 20.44
N ASP A 86 -2.34 26.91 19.85
CA ASP A 86 -1.29 27.16 18.84
C ASP A 86 -1.40 26.37 17.52
N ASN A 87 -2.52 25.69 17.29
CA ASN A 87 -2.84 25.03 16.03
C ASN A 87 -3.91 25.80 15.27
N TYR A 88 -3.81 25.78 13.93
CA TYR A 88 -4.72 26.46 13.03
C TYR A 88 -5.66 25.46 12.37
N TYR A 89 -6.97 25.67 12.49
CA TYR A 89 -8.01 24.80 11.96
C TYR A 89 -8.87 25.54 10.95
N ALA A 90 -9.10 24.92 9.79
CA ALA A 90 -9.98 25.42 8.76
C ALA A 90 -11.17 24.46 8.58
N PHE A 91 -12.32 25.02 8.16
CA PHE A 91 -13.59 24.30 8.10
C PHE A 91 -14.21 24.37 6.70
N CYS A 92 -15.12 23.45 6.41
CA CYS A 92 -15.91 23.48 5.19
C CYS A 92 -17.01 24.55 5.26
N ASP A 93 -17.67 24.66 6.42
CA ASP A 93 -18.84 25.50 6.64
C ASP A 93 -18.69 26.32 7.92
N LYS A 94 -19.40 27.45 8.00
CA LYS A 94 -19.47 28.28 9.21
C LYS A 94 -20.07 27.54 10.42
N GLN A 95 -21.08 26.70 10.18
CA GLN A 95 -21.72 25.90 11.24
C GLN A 95 -20.74 24.91 11.87
N ALA A 96 -19.93 24.24 11.05
CA ALA A 96 -18.89 23.34 11.52
C ALA A 96 -17.86 24.05 12.41
N ALA A 97 -17.53 25.31 12.09
CA ALA A 97 -16.65 26.12 12.91
C ALA A 97 -17.26 26.46 14.28
N TYR A 98 -18.55 26.77 14.36
CA TYR A 98 -19.23 27.06 15.63
C TYR A 98 -19.38 25.83 16.51
N GLU A 99 -19.77 24.69 15.93
CA GLU A 99 -19.84 23.44 16.67
C GLU A 99 -18.46 23.03 17.21
N PHE A 100 -17.43 23.15 16.38
CA PHE A 100 -16.06 22.93 16.82
C PHE A 100 -15.66 23.88 17.95
N ALA A 101 -16.06 25.16 17.89
CA ALA A 101 -15.73 26.16 18.89
C ALA A 101 -16.34 25.86 20.28
N ASN A 102 -17.52 25.23 20.31
CA ASN A 102 -18.17 24.81 21.54
C ASN A 102 -17.41 23.69 22.28
N ALA A 103 -16.84 22.73 21.55
CA ALA A 103 -16.18 21.56 22.14
C ALA A 103 -14.92 21.11 21.37
N PRO A 104 -13.87 21.96 21.25
CA PRO A 104 -12.74 21.70 20.36
C PRO A 104 -11.94 20.45 20.75
N ASP A 105 -11.76 20.20 22.05
CA ASP A 105 -11.03 19.04 22.55
C ASP A 105 -11.71 17.71 22.18
N SER A 106 -13.04 17.69 22.11
CA SER A 106 -13.80 16.49 21.74
C SER A 106 -13.54 16.12 20.28
N TYR A 107 -13.58 17.10 19.38
CA TYR A 107 -13.32 16.86 17.95
C TYR A 107 -11.87 16.49 17.69
N ILE A 108 -10.90 17.13 18.36
CA ILE A 108 -9.47 16.78 18.22
C ILE A 108 -9.23 15.32 18.65
N ASN A 109 -9.80 14.90 19.80
CA ASN A 109 -9.72 13.52 20.26
C ASN A 109 -10.45 12.55 19.31
N GLY A 110 -11.61 12.95 18.79
CA GLY A 110 -12.37 12.17 17.81
C GLY A 110 -11.59 11.91 16.52
N VAL A 111 -10.86 12.92 16.01
CA VAL A 111 -9.97 12.74 14.85
C VAL A 111 -8.85 11.74 15.16
N ALA A 112 -8.27 11.81 16.36
CA ALA A 112 -7.25 10.83 16.78
C ALA A 112 -7.85 9.41 16.87
N GLU A 113 -9.06 9.25 17.42
CA GLU A 113 -9.72 7.94 17.46
C GLU A 113 -10.07 7.41 16.07
N ALA A 114 -10.49 8.27 15.16
CA ALA A 114 -10.73 7.94 13.76
C ALA A 114 -9.44 7.44 13.08
N ALA A 115 -8.33 8.14 13.30
CA ALA A 115 -7.02 7.76 12.77
C ALA A 115 -6.48 6.43 13.37
N LYS A 116 -6.82 6.10 14.62
CA LYS A 116 -6.50 4.78 15.21
C LYS A 116 -7.25 3.64 14.52
N LYS A 117 -8.48 3.86 14.07
CA LYS A 117 -9.29 2.84 13.36
C LYS A 117 -8.80 2.65 11.92
N SER A 118 -8.38 3.72 11.26
CA SER A 118 -7.89 3.71 9.88
C SER A 118 -6.51 4.38 9.79
N PRO A 119 -5.40 3.61 9.80
CA PRO A 119 -4.04 4.15 9.87
C PRO A 119 -3.65 4.98 8.63
N GLU A 120 -4.35 4.82 7.51
CA GLU A 120 -4.19 5.64 6.30
C GLU A 120 -4.37 7.14 6.58
N LEU A 121 -5.27 7.50 7.51
CA LEU A 121 -5.51 8.88 7.91
C LEU A 121 -4.32 9.49 8.65
N ILE A 122 -3.49 8.69 9.32
CA ILE A 122 -2.31 9.20 10.04
C ILE A 122 -1.33 9.81 9.04
N GLN A 123 -1.08 9.12 7.93
CA GLN A 123 -0.20 9.61 6.87
C GLN A 123 -0.84 10.77 6.09
N LEU A 124 -2.13 10.66 5.75
CA LEU A 124 -2.82 11.67 4.95
C LEU A 124 -2.95 13.02 5.67
N LEU A 125 -3.28 12.98 6.97
CA LEU A 125 -3.52 14.17 7.79
C LEU A 125 -2.27 14.61 8.57
N GLU A 126 -1.15 13.91 8.39
CA GLU A 126 0.13 14.11 9.08
C GLU A 126 0.04 14.15 10.60
N LEU A 127 -0.73 13.22 11.17
CA LEU A 127 -0.95 13.13 12.62
C LEU A 127 0.21 12.50 13.38
N HIS A 128 1.36 12.35 12.75
CA HIS A 128 2.52 11.67 13.32
C HIS A 128 3.03 12.29 14.62
N THR A 129 2.87 13.61 14.80
CA THR A 129 3.23 14.29 16.05
C THR A 129 2.35 13.84 17.22
N GLN A 130 1.07 13.59 16.98
CA GLN A 130 0.10 13.12 17.99
C GLN A 130 0.25 11.62 18.27
N PHE A 131 0.73 10.86 17.29
CA PHE A 131 0.95 9.41 17.38
C PHE A 131 2.40 8.99 17.59
N ALA A 132 3.29 9.93 17.90
CA ALA A 132 4.72 9.67 18.06
C ALA A 132 5.04 8.57 19.09
N SER A 133 4.14 8.29 20.03
CA SER A 133 4.28 7.20 21.01
C SER A 133 3.85 5.82 20.52
N ILE A 134 3.06 5.73 19.43
CA ILE A 134 2.43 4.48 18.97
C ILE A 134 3.15 3.90 17.74
N THR A 135 3.89 4.72 16.99
CA THR A 135 4.63 4.24 15.82
C THR A 135 5.82 3.38 16.26
N PRO A 136 5.93 2.10 15.85
CA PRO A 136 7.00 1.19 16.31
C PRO A 136 8.42 1.64 15.93
N TYR A 137 8.56 2.64 15.05
CA TYR A 137 9.82 3.27 14.68
C TYR A 137 10.26 4.43 15.59
N ALA A 138 9.48 4.78 16.62
CA ALA A 138 9.82 5.84 17.57
C ALA A 138 10.77 5.40 18.70
N GLN A 139 11.44 4.24 18.57
CA GLN A 139 12.53 3.84 19.47
C GLN A 139 13.87 4.56 19.18
N GLY A 140 13.82 5.74 18.56
CA GLY A 140 14.92 6.69 18.55
C GLY A 140 14.66 7.77 19.59
N LYS A 141 15.39 7.73 20.71
CA LYS A 141 15.43 8.80 21.71
C LYS A 141 15.75 10.13 21.02
N GLU A 142 14.76 10.96 20.76
CA GLU A 142 14.80 12.44 20.67
C GLU A 142 13.43 12.94 20.16
N PRO A 143 12.67 13.77 20.91
CA PRO A 143 11.43 14.37 20.43
C PRO A 143 11.76 15.44 19.37
N GLY A 144 11.85 15.03 18.11
CA GLY A 144 12.13 15.96 17.01
C GLY A 144 12.75 15.33 15.76
N ARG A 145 13.18 14.07 15.81
CA ARG A 145 13.72 13.38 14.64
C ARG A 145 12.83 12.20 14.26
N MET A 146 11.69 12.52 13.68
CA MET A 146 10.89 11.53 12.97
C MET A 146 11.77 11.00 11.83
N ILE A 147 12.12 9.71 11.88
CA ILE A 147 12.65 9.03 10.71
C ILE A 147 11.44 8.86 9.79
N GLU A 148 11.04 9.93 9.10
CA GLU A 148 10.55 9.78 7.75
C GLU A 148 11.66 9.01 7.03
N ALA A 149 11.48 7.70 6.86
CA ALA A 149 12.07 7.11 5.67
C ALA A 149 11.53 8.01 4.55
N PRO A 150 12.40 8.75 3.84
CA PRO A 150 11.94 9.64 2.78
C PRO A 150 11.03 8.79 1.91
N VAL A 151 9.84 9.29 1.57
CA VAL A 151 8.94 8.62 0.64
C VAL A 151 9.72 8.47 -0.65
N THR A 152 10.42 7.35 -0.79
CA THR A 152 11.21 7.05 -1.97
C THR A 152 10.18 6.83 -3.03
N LYS A 153 10.03 7.83 -3.91
CA LYS A 153 9.29 7.69 -5.14
C LYS A 153 9.98 6.59 -5.92
N CYS A 154 9.49 5.37 -5.78
CA CYS A 154 9.93 4.22 -6.55
C CYS A 154 8.94 4.04 -7.70
N ASP A 155 9.47 3.83 -8.89
CA ASP A 155 8.65 3.38 -10.01
C ASP A 155 8.06 2.01 -9.67
N SER A 156 6.74 1.94 -9.61
CA SER A 156 6.00 0.70 -9.43
C SER A 156 5.51 0.25 -10.80
N GLY A 157 6.21 -0.72 -11.39
CA GLY A 157 5.76 -1.42 -12.57
C GLY A 157 4.86 -2.59 -12.18
N THR A 158 3.56 -2.49 -12.42
CA THR A 158 2.67 -3.66 -12.35
C THR A 158 2.84 -4.49 -13.62
N GLN A 159 3.62 -5.57 -13.54
CA GLN A 159 3.60 -6.63 -14.53
C GLN A 159 2.32 -7.44 -14.33
N THR A 160 1.45 -7.50 -15.33
CA THR A 160 0.34 -8.45 -15.31
C THR A 160 0.91 -9.86 -15.25
N ASP A 161 0.57 -10.62 -14.22
CA ASP A 161 0.96 -12.03 -14.09
C ASP A 161 0.59 -12.76 -15.39
N THR A 162 1.59 -13.33 -16.06
CA THR A 162 1.40 -14.12 -17.29
C THR A 162 0.72 -15.46 -17.00
N HIS A 163 0.71 -15.90 -15.75
CA HIS A 163 0.02 -17.08 -15.26
C HIS A 163 -0.77 -16.73 -14.00
N PHE A 164 -2.04 -16.38 -14.15
CA PHE A 164 -2.95 -16.27 -13.02
C PHE A 164 -3.00 -17.61 -12.30
N MET A 165 -2.51 -17.66 -11.06
CA MET A 165 -2.77 -18.81 -10.19
C MET A 165 -4.25 -18.77 -9.82
N GLU A 166 -5.04 -19.62 -10.45
CA GLU A 166 -6.47 -19.73 -10.18
C GLU A 166 -6.67 -20.10 -8.70
N LYS A 167 -7.35 -19.24 -7.95
CA LYS A 167 -7.65 -19.48 -6.52
C LYS A 167 -8.62 -20.66 -6.32
N ASN A 168 -9.33 -21.09 -7.38
CA ASN A 168 -10.37 -22.10 -7.32
C ASN A 168 -10.11 -23.23 -8.32
N ILE A 169 -9.13 -24.09 -8.02
CA ILE A 169 -8.87 -25.30 -8.80
C ILE A 169 -9.82 -26.39 -8.33
N VAL A 170 -10.89 -26.62 -9.08
CA VAL A 170 -11.82 -27.72 -8.84
C VAL A 170 -11.18 -29.02 -9.35
N LYS A 171 -10.49 -29.74 -8.45
CA LYS A 171 -9.80 -31.02 -8.78
C LYS A 171 -10.74 -32.12 -9.31
N SER A 172 -12.05 -32.00 -9.07
CA SER A 172 -13.07 -32.93 -9.55
C SER A 172 -13.69 -32.54 -10.89
N TYR A 173 -13.32 -31.39 -11.45
CA TYR A 173 -13.86 -30.91 -12.71
C TYR A 173 -13.27 -31.72 -13.87
N GLU A 174 -14.15 -32.20 -14.75
CA GLU A 174 -13.78 -32.86 -15.99
C GLU A 174 -14.58 -32.26 -17.14
N TRP A 175 -13.87 -31.87 -18.20
CA TRP A 175 -14.48 -31.35 -19.41
C TRP A 175 -15.16 -32.44 -20.26
N ASN A 176 -14.73 -33.70 -20.13
CA ASN A 176 -15.24 -34.79 -20.95
C ASN A 176 -16.54 -35.38 -20.35
N GLU A 177 -17.65 -35.18 -21.04
CA GLU A 177 -18.97 -35.70 -20.65
C GLU A 177 -18.99 -37.24 -20.49
N TRP A 178 -18.21 -37.96 -21.28
CA TRP A 178 -18.14 -39.43 -21.19
C TRP A 178 -17.41 -39.92 -19.94
N GLU A 179 -16.39 -39.18 -19.48
CA GLU A 179 -15.73 -39.44 -18.19
C GLU A 179 -16.70 -39.20 -17.03
N LEU A 180 -17.44 -38.08 -17.06
CA LEU A 180 -18.49 -37.79 -16.07
C LEU A 180 -19.53 -38.90 -15.99
N ARG A 181 -20.01 -39.39 -17.15
CA ARG A 181 -20.97 -40.51 -17.20
C ARG A 181 -20.39 -41.80 -16.65
N ARG A 182 -19.13 -42.11 -16.96
CA ARG A 182 -18.43 -43.29 -16.43
C ARG A 182 -18.26 -43.20 -14.91
N LYS A 183 -17.89 -42.04 -14.37
CA LYS A 183 -17.79 -41.80 -12.93
C LYS A 183 -19.13 -41.90 -12.21
N ALA A 184 -20.19 -41.35 -12.79
CA ALA A 184 -21.54 -41.47 -12.25
C ALA A 184 -22.00 -42.94 -12.20
N LEU A 185 -21.77 -43.71 -13.27
CA LEU A 185 -22.04 -45.14 -13.31
C LEU A 185 -21.22 -45.92 -12.27
N LYS A 186 -19.94 -45.57 -12.10
CA LYS A 186 -19.07 -46.16 -11.06
C LYS A 186 -19.62 -45.90 -9.65
N LEU A 187 -20.06 -44.67 -9.36
CA LEU A 187 -20.64 -44.30 -8.07
C LEU A 187 -21.97 -45.02 -7.82
N ALA A 188 -22.85 -45.10 -8.83
CA ALA A 188 -24.09 -45.87 -8.76
C ALA A 188 -23.80 -47.35 -8.46
N ASN A 189 -22.85 -47.95 -9.17
CA ASN A 189 -22.41 -49.32 -8.91
C ASN A 189 -21.85 -49.50 -7.50
N LEU A 190 -21.09 -48.52 -6.98
CA LEU A 190 -20.58 -48.56 -5.60
C LEU A 190 -21.71 -48.49 -4.56
N ARG A 191 -22.74 -47.66 -4.79
CA ARG A 191 -23.93 -47.59 -3.93
C ARG A 191 -24.68 -48.92 -3.88
N THR A 192 -24.77 -49.61 -5.00
CA THR A 192 -25.39 -50.94 -5.07
C THR A 192 -24.47 -52.06 -4.58
N LYS A 193 -23.16 -51.82 -4.50
CA LYS A 193 -22.14 -52.76 -4.00
C LYS A 193 -21.87 -52.57 -2.50
N LEU A 194 -22.87 -52.12 -1.75
CA LEU A 194 -22.79 -52.17 -0.30
C LEU A 194 -22.71 -53.65 0.11
N THR A 195 -21.60 -54.05 0.71
CA THR A 195 -21.47 -55.39 1.28
C THR A 195 -22.55 -55.58 2.34
N HIS A 196 -23.56 -56.40 2.05
CA HIS A 196 -24.45 -56.98 3.07
C HIS A 196 -23.69 -58.04 3.89
N SER A 197 -22.48 -57.72 4.36
CA SER A 197 -21.78 -58.61 5.27
C SER A 197 -22.52 -58.54 6.61
N VAL A 198 -23.42 -59.49 6.81
CA VAL A 198 -23.93 -59.87 8.12
C VAL A 198 -22.75 -60.49 8.87
N GLN A 199 -21.81 -59.66 9.34
CA GLN A 199 -20.90 -60.09 10.38
C GLN A 199 -21.67 -60.05 11.69
N THR A 200 -22.30 -61.18 12.03
CA THR A 200 -22.57 -61.48 13.43
C THR A 200 -21.24 -61.54 14.19
N ASN A 201 -21.21 -61.05 15.43
CA ASN A 201 -20.04 -60.96 16.35
C ASN A 201 -19.12 -62.20 16.44
N LEU A 202 -19.55 -63.37 15.95
CA LEU A 202 -18.78 -64.63 15.93
C LEU A 202 -17.71 -64.72 14.83
N SER A 203 -17.70 -63.85 13.82
CA SER A 203 -16.71 -63.91 12.73
C SER A 203 -15.30 -63.44 13.12
N ASN A 204 -15.14 -62.87 14.32
CA ASN A 204 -13.88 -62.30 14.81
C ASN A 204 -12.82 -63.36 15.18
N PHE A 205 -13.15 -64.65 15.12
CA PHE A 205 -12.25 -65.76 15.48
C PHE A 205 -11.57 -66.45 14.28
N ARG A 206 -11.82 -66.03 13.04
CA ARG A 206 -11.10 -66.54 11.87
C ARG A 206 -9.98 -65.58 11.51
N ARG A 207 -8.78 -65.90 11.96
CA ARG A 207 -7.56 -65.13 11.70
C ARG A 207 -6.73 -65.89 10.66
N ASP A 208 -6.80 -65.48 9.39
CA ASP A 208 -5.83 -65.88 8.37
C ASP A 208 -4.65 -64.90 8.42
N ASN A 209 -3.43 -65.43 8.48
CA ASN A 209 -2.20 -64.66 8.61
C ASN A 209 -1.36 -64.90 7.35
N ASP A 210 -1.38 -63.96 6.42
CA ASP A 210 -0.53 -63.98 5.22
C ASP A 210 0.47 -62.82 5.31
N SER A 211 1.76 -63.12 5.14
CA SER A 211 2.84 -62.12 5.16
C SER A 211 3.44 -61.93 3.78
N GLN A 212 3.41 -60.71 3.25
CA GLN A 212 4.08 -60.36 1.99
C GLN A 212 5.51 -59.86 2.25
N VAL A 213 6.46 -60.39 1.49
CA VAL A 213 7.89 -59.99 1.51
C VAL A 213 8.20 -59.15 0.27
N TYR A 214 8.76 -57.96 0.47
CA TYR A 214 9.32 -57.12 -0.60
C TYR A 214 10.83 -57.03 -0.45
N LEU A 215 11.56 -57.56 -1.43
CA LEU A 215 13.01 -57.43 -1.49
C LEU A 215 13.39 -56.05 -2.07
N PRO A 216 14.35 -55.31 -1.47
CA PRO A 216 14.86 -54.05 -2.01
C PRO A 216 15.45 -54.25 -3.41
N LYS A 217 15.32 -53.24 -4.27
CA LYS A 217 15.93 -53.22 -5.60
C LYS A 217 17.00 -52.14 -5.67
N ASP A 218 18.12 -52.47 -6.29
CA ASP A 218 19.20 -51.51 -6.49
C ASP A 218 18.84 -50.51 -7.60
N ALA A 219 19.21 -49.25 -7.38
CA ALA A 219 18.97 -48.15 -8.30
C ALA A 219 20.18 -47.19 -8.28
N ASP A 220 20.74 -46.93 -9.45
CA ASP A 220 21.87 -46.01 -9.65
C ASP A 220 21.44 -44.79 -10.49
N THR A 221 22.10 -43.65 -10.27
CA THR A 221 21.90 -42.43 -11.06
C THR A 221 23.22 -41.72 -11.30
N GLN A 222 23.40 -41.12 -12.49
CA GLN A 222 24.57 -40.29 -12.84
C GLN A 222 24.23 -38.80 -12.87
N THR A 223 25.22 -37.96 -12.57
CA THR A 223 25.13 -36.50 -12.65
C THR A 223 25.98 -35.93 -13.78
N LYS A 224 25.52 -34.82 -14.37
CA LYS A 224 26.20 -34.12 -15.47
C LYS A 224 27.51 -33.47 -15.00
N ARG A 225 28.54 -33.51 -15.85
CA ARG A 225 29.78 -32.73 -15.69
C ARG A 225 30.00 -31.87 -16.94
N GLU A 226 30.36 -30.61 -16.74
CA GLU A 226 30.69 -29.68 -17.83
C GLU A 226 32.13 -29.17 -17.67
N ALA A 227 32.73 -28.79 -18.81
CA ALA A 227 34.06 -28.18 -18.90
C ALA A 227 34.05 -27.12 -20.01
N SER A 228 34.87 -26.07 -19.86
CA SER A 228 34.99 -24.97 -20.82
C SER A 228 36.45 -24.58 -21.07
N THR A 229 36.72 -23.95 -22.21
CA THR A 229 38.03 -23.39 -22.58
C THR A 229 37.94 -21.88 -22.78
N ASN A 230 39.04 -21.16 -22.51
CA ASN A 230 39.15 -19.70 -22.67
C ASN A 230 40.23 -19.36 -23.71
N VAL A 231 40.18 -18.14 -24.26
CA VAL A 231 41.11 -17.65 -25.30
C VAL A 231 41.80 -16.37 -24.80
N PRO A 232 43.07 -16.07 -25.19
CA PRO A 232 43.75 -14.84 -24.80
C PRO A 232 42.95 -13.60 -25.16
N LYS A 233 42.91 -12.62 -24.25
CA LYS A 233 42.22 -11.35 -24.48
C LYS A 233 43.21 -10.32 -25.05
N PRO A 234 42.96 -9.77 -26.24
CA PRO A 234 43.86 -8.77 -26.80
C PRO A 234 43.73 -7.44 -26.06
N SER A 235 44.88 -6.87 -25.66
CA SER A 235 44.95 -5.56 -24.99
C SER A 235 46.14 -4.77 -25.52
N THR A 236 45.87 -3.59 -26.07
CA THR A 236 46.91 -2.71 -26.59
C THR A 236 47.00 -1.43 -25.76
N PHE A 237 48.22 -1.00 -25.46
CA PHE A 237 48.49 0.25 -24.77
C PHE A 237 49.08 1.26 -25.73
N VAL A 238 48.51 2.47 -25.74
CA VAL A 238 48.95 3.56 -26.61
C VAL A 238 49.51 4.69 -25.76
N ALA A 239 50.76 5.04 -26.01
CA ALA A 239 51.48 6.11 -25.32
C ALA A 239 51.91 7.22 -26.30
N GLY A 240 52.15 8.43 -25.76
CA GLY A 240 52.67 9.57 -26.53
C GLY A 240 51.62 10.52 -27.10
N LEU A 241 50.33 10.31 -26.81
CA LEU A 241 49.23 11.18 -27.25
C LEU A 241 48.93 12.36 -26.31
N ARG A 242 49.53 12.40 -25.10
CA ARG A 242 49.38 13.53 -24.19
C ARG A 242 50.47 14.57 -24.53
N GLY A 243 50.05 15.70 -25.08
CA GLY A 243 50.94 16.77 -25.54
C GLY A 243 51.75 17.40 -24.41
N CYS A 244 52.97 16.91 -24.20
CA CYS A 244 54.02 17.65 -23.51
C CYS A 244 54.84 18.42 -24.56
N ASN A 245 55.43 19.56 -24.17
CA ASN A 245 56.09 20.63 -24.96
C ASN A 245 57.21 20.21 -25.94
N SER A 246 57.00 19.17 -26.74
CA SER A 246 57.82 18.73 -27.85
C SER A 246 57.13 19.13 -29.15
N THR A 247 57.91 19.59 -30.12
CA THR A 247 57.42 20.11 -31.40
C THR A 247 56.90 19.02 -32.36
N LYS A 248 57.06 17.73 -32.02
CA LYS A 248 56.54 16.61 -32.82
C LYS A 248 55.93 15.52 -31.92
N THR A 249 54.68 15.18 -32.18
CA THR A 249 53.97 14.08 -31.50
C THR A 249 54.30 12.75 -32.17
N THR A 250 54.84 11.80 -31.40
CA THR A 250 55.10 10.42 -31.85
C THR A 250 54.24 9.46 -31.03
N MET A 251 53.39 8.69 -31.69
CA MET A 251 52.54 7.67 -31.08
C MET A 251 53.27 6.34 -31.03
N ASN A 252 53.37 5.73 -29.85
CA ASN A 252 53.89 4.37 -29.67
C ASN A 252 52.75 3.45 -29.23
N VAL A 253 52.53 2.37 -29.99
CA VAL A 253 51.58 1.31 -29.64
C VAL A 253 52.37 0.11 -29.15
N VAL A 254 52.04 -0.39 -27.97
CA VAL A 254 52.61 -1.59 -27.38
C VAL A 254 51.50 -2.62 -27.19
N ASP A 255 51.74 -3.84 -27.65
CA ASP A 255 50.82 -4.96 -27.40
C ASP A 255 51.10 -5.58 -26.03
N LEU A 256 50.04 -5.74 -25.23
CA LEU A 256 50.07 -6.29 -23.88
C LEU A 256 49.21 -7.55 -23.76
N THR A 257 48.83 -8.18 -24.88
CA THR A 257 48.11 -9.47 -24.87
C THR A 257 48.83 -10.49 -23.98
N LEU A 258 48.16 -10.99 -22.93
CA LEU A 258 48.65 -12.09 -22.09
C LEU A 258 48.07 -13.41 -22.55
N ASP A 259 48.90 -14.45 -22.63
CA ASP A 259 48.48 -15.82 -22.93
C ASP A 259 47.67 -16.43 -21.77
N VAL A 260 46.77 -17.38 -22.08
CA VAL A 260 45.83 -17.99 -21.13
C VAL A 260 46.54 -18.65 -19.94
N ASP A 261 47.77 -19.13 -20.14
CA ASP A 261 48.55 -19.80 -19.09
C ASP A 261 49.17 -18.82 -18.06
N GLN A 262 49.14 -17.51 -18.34
CA GLN A 262 49.72 -16.47 -17.50
C GLN A 262 48.67 -15.67 -16.69
N THR A 263 47.39 -16.04 -16.79
CA THR A 263 46.27 -15.45 -16.02
C THR A 263 45.76 -16.41 -14.95
#